data_AF-A0A1F3B729-F1
#
_entry.id   AF-A0A1F3B729-F1
#
_cell.length_a   1.000
_cell.length_b   1.000
_cell.length_c   1.000
_cell.angle_alpha   90.00
_cell.angle_beta   90.00
_cell.angle_gamma   90.00
#
_symmetry.space_group_name_H-M   'P 1'
#
loop_
_entity.id
_entity.type
_entity.pdbx_description
1 polymer ?
#
loop_
_entity_poly.entity_id
_entity_poly.type
_entity_poly.pdbx_seq_one_letter_code
_entity_poly.pdbx_strand_id
1 'polypeptide(L)'
;MATLDCGSRSVDGHRDKLSFTFCAADAPLIADYGAPGRLSKIVDYYSSTLAHNTVMVDGNSQQPSEPCESAHHYQGEFLHCAEATAEDVYPGVAHTRRIMLVGGVMLVIDDITSHQAHDYDWLVRCEGAPELVGDFQSVESIFEDIEHVRIDRCLRASDSFRLNWRCETTDLAFALWNSAGKCTVGIGDCPAENARGRASFLLCRTHARDVRFTAALVPSSSSDGLELTKRGGLIRVTDGSRADYILLRQDGAAEENQAVQTDGRMAAVSIQGGRIVRAALGYGSWIKWHGEMLMECSSPANCVEISFENRGPHIRYCSDTAGAIRLKTSCRAIRINGCCVIATTSDGQAVLRVTPEMLAKLSTFRPFFSLFLENR
;
A
#
# COMPACT_ATOMS: atom_id res chain seq x y z
N MET A 1 -1.36 12.07 0.63
CA MET A 1 -2.37 11.69 -0.39
C MET A 1 -1.73 10.67 -1.31
N ALA A 2 -2.47 9.64 -1.72
CA ALA A 2 -2.02 8.70 -2.75
C ALA A 2 -3.13 8.53 -3.80
N THR A 3 -2.74 8.23 -5.03
CA THR A 3 -3.69 7.91 -6.12
C THR A 3 -3.34 6.56 -6.73
N LEU A 4 -4.35 5.86 -7.24
CA LEU A 4 -4.23 4.70 -8.11
C LEU A 4 -4.97 5.03 -9.41
N ASP A 5 -4.30 4.98 -10.55
CA ASP A 5 -4.98 5.16 -11.83
C ASP A 5 -5.67 3.86 -12.26
N CYS A 6 -6.99 3.95 -12.37
CA CYS A 6 -7.86 2.91 -12.90
C CYS A 6 -8.87 3.49 -13.91
N GLY A 7 -8.60 4.69 -14.44
CA GLY A 7 -9.55 5.46 -15.25
C GLY A 7 -9.82 4.84 -16.63
N SER A 8 -10.82 5.35 -17.34
CA SER A 8 -11.05 5.00 -18.75
C SER A 8 -10.02 5.69 -19.66
N ARG A 9 -9.76 5.11 -20.83
CA ARG A 9 -8.89 5.77 -21.82
C ARG A 9 -9.60 6.99 -22.43
N SER A 10 -8.91 8.12 -22.50
CA SER A 10 -9.28 9.24 -23.38
C SER A 10 -8.46 9.19 -24.69
N VAL A 11 -8.82 9.96 -25.71
CA VAL A 11 -8.08 10.01 -26.99
C VAL A 11 -6.61 10.41 -26.79
N ASP A 12 -6.35 11.26 -25.78
CA ASP A 12 -5.02 11.73 -25.37
C ASP A 12 -4.49 10.95 -24.14
N GLY A 13 -5.07 9.79 -23.82
CA GLY A 13 -4.72 9.00 -22.63
C GLY A 13 -3.35 8.33 -22.73
N HIS A 14 -2.65 8.29 -21.60
CA HIS A 14 -1.35 7.66 -21.47
C HIS A 14 -1.47 6.13 -21.31
N ARG A 15 -0.34 5.41 -21.37
CA ARG A 15 -0.24 3.94 -21.20
C ARG A 15 0.15 3.59 -19.77
N ASP A 16 -0.67 4.02 -18.82
CA ASP A 16 -0.31 4.17 -17.41
C ASP A 16 -1.28 3.48 -16.45
N LYS A 17 -1.96 2.42 -16.90
CA LYS A 17 -2.87 1.67 -16.03
C LYS A 17 -2.15 1.20 -14.78
N LEU A 18 -2.89 1.32 -13.69
CA LEU A 18 -2.45 1.02 -12.34
C LEU A 18 -1.27 1.89 -11.90
N SER A 19 -0.95 3.00 -12.58
CA SER A 19 0.05 3.95 -12.08
C SER A 19 -0.36 4.50 -10.71
N PHE A 20 0.62 4.98 -9.94
CA PHE A 20 0.34 5.63 -8.68
C PHE A 20 1.10 6.94 -8.53
N THR A 21 0.54 7.82 -7.71
CA THR A 21 1.23 9.00 -7.20
C THR A 21 1.17 9.04 -5.68
N PHE A 22 2.14 9.73 -5.07
CA PHE A 22 2.20 9.89 -3.63
C PHE A 22 2.70 11.29 -3.27
N CYS A 23 1.89 12.01 -2.49
CA CYS A 23 2.21 13.31 -1.94
C CYS A 23 2.21 13.25 -0.41
N ALA A 24 3.20 13.85 0.22
CA ALA A 24 3.30 14.01 1.66
C ALA A 24 3.97 15.35 2.00
N ALA A 25 3.67 15.91 3.18
CA ALA A 25 4.13 17.23 3.58
C ALA A 25 3.87 18.32 2.51
N ASP A 26 2.67 18.30 1.94
CA ASP A 26 2.21 19.21 0.88
C ASP A 26 3.08 19.27 -0.40
N ALA A 27 3.91 18.24 -0.62
CA ALA A 27 4.74 18.10 -1.81
C ALA A 27 4.52 16.73 -2.50
N PRO A 28 4.65 16.67 -3.84
CA PRO A 28 4.76 15.39 -4.53
C PRO A 28 6.08 14.71 -4.16
N LEU A 29 6.02 13.44 -3.79
CA LEU A 29 7.20 12.59 -3.61
C LEU A 29 7.37 11.66 -4.80
N ILE A 30 6.26 11.03 -5.22
CA ILE A 30 6.15 10.15 -6.38
C ILE A 30 5.17 10.80 -7.35
N ALA A 31 5.69 11.43 -8.39
CA ALA A 31 4.90 12.24 -9.31
C ALA A 31 4.52 11.49 -10.59
N ASP A 32 3.43 11.94 -11.19
CA ASP A 32 3.16 11.79 -12.62
C ASP A 32 3.24 13.17 -13.27
N TYR A 33 4.07 13.31 -14.30
CA TYR A 33 4.32 14.60 -14.95
C TYR A 33 3.34 14.90 -16.07
N GLY A 34 2.43 13.97 -16.39
CA GLY A 34 1.43 14.15 -17.43
C GLY A 34 2.03 14.39 -18.82
N ALA A 35 1.28 15.06 -19.69
CA ALA A 35 1.67 15.28 -21.07
C ALA A 35 2.54 16.54 -21.24
N PRO A 36 3.64 16.49 -22.01
CA PRO A 36 4.31 17.70 -22.45
C PRO A 36 3.43 18.44 -23.46
N GLY A 37 3.82 19.65 -23.86
CA GLY A 37 3.16 20.33 -24.99
C GLY A 37 3.12 19.43 -26.23
N ARG A 38 1.97 19.36 -26.93
CA ARG A 38 1.69 18.40 -28.03
C ARG A 38 2.71 18.35 -29.18
N LEU A 39 3.54 19.39 -29.34
CA LEU A 39 4.58 19.47 -30.38
C LEU A 39 5.98 19.09 -29.86
N SER A 40 6.06 18.61 -28.61
CA SER A 40 7.30 18.21 -27.98
C SER A 40 7.81 16.91 -28.60
N LYS A 41 9.11 16.86 -28.91
CA LYS A 41 9.77 15.67 -29.47
C LYS A 41 9.84 14.48 -28.51
N ILE A 42 9.45 14.67 -27.26
CA ILE A 42 9.48 13.65 -26.19
C ILE A 42 8.06 13.17 -25.81
N VAL A 43 7.02 13.57 -26.56
CA VAL A 43 5.63 13.19 -26.27
C VAL A 43 5.43 11.67 -26.22
N ASP A 44 6.17 10.92 -27.05
CA ASP A 44 6.10 9.47 -27.09
C ASP A 44 6.61 8.84 -25.78
N TYR A 45 7.65 9.40 -25.18
CA TYR A 45 8.10 8.99 -23.83
C TYR A 45 7.02 9.21 -22.80
N TYR A 46 6.47 10.42 -22.69
CA TYR A 46 5.49 10.74 -21.63
C TYR A 46 4.20 9.94 -21.74
N SER A 47 3.82 9.50 -22.94
CA SER A 47 2.64 8.64 -23.14
C SER A 47 2.95 7.15 -23.03
N SER A 48 4.22 6.76 -22.89
CA SER A 48 4.67 5.38 -22.72
C SER A 48 4.63 4.94 -21.26
N THR A 49 4.46 3.64 -21.01
CA THR A 49 4.45 3.05 -19.66
C THR A 49 5.74 3.31 -18.88
N LEU A 50 6.87 3.42 -19.59
CA LEU A 50 8.17 3.73 -19.01
C LEU A 50 8.18 5.07 -18.26
N ALA A 51 7.31 6.00 -18.68
CA ALA A 51 7.13 7.29 -18.04
C ALA A 51 6.01 7.25 -16.99
N HIS A 52 5.75 6.12 -16.32
CA HIS A 52 4.76 6.02 -15.24
C HIS A 52 5.23 5.10 -14.10
N ASN A 53 4.64 5.30 -12.92
CA ASN A 53 4.96 4.50 -11.73
C ASN A 53 4.15 3.20 -11.75
N THR A 54 4.45 2.30 -12.68
CA THR A 54 3.73 1.04 -12.90
C THR A 54 4.68 -0.10 -13.27
N VAL A 55 4.15 -1.25 -13.65
CA VAL A 55 4.95 -2.38 -14.12
C VAL A 55 4.93 -2.44 -15.64
N MET A 56 6.11 -2.63 -16.22
CA MET A 56 6.32 -2.85 -17.64
C MET A 56 6.67 -4.32 -17.90
N VAL A 57 6.14 -4.90 -18.98
CA VAL A 57 6.34 -6.32 -19.34
C VAL A 57 7.14 -6.45 -20.62
N ASP A 58 8.22 -7.23 -20.57
CA ASP A 58 9.13 -7.51 -21.69
C ASP A 58 9.66 -6.25 -22.39
N GLY A 59 9.84 -5.14 -21.63
CA GLY A 59 10.26 -3.86 -22.16
C GLY A 59 9.20 -3.11 -22.98
N ASN A 60 7.96 -3.60 -23.05
CA ASN A 60 6.91 -3.01 -23.87
C ASN A 60 5.98 -2.11 -23.06
N SER A 61 5.55 -0.99 -23.65
CA SER A 61 4.43 -0.24 -23.08
C SER A 61 3.13 -1.04 -23.14
N GLN A 62 2.26 -0.78 -22.17
CA GLN A 62 0.90 -1.29 -22.12
C GLN A 62 0.15 -0.99 -23.42
N GLN A 63 -0.67 -1.93 -23.88
CA GLN A 63 -1.59 -1.69 -24.98
C GLN A 63 -2.79 -0.87 -24.50
N PRO A 64 -3.52 -0.21 -25.42
CA PRO A 64 -4.79 0.43 -25.07
C PRO A 64 -5.74 -0.58 -24.41
N SER A 65 -6.29 -0.21 -23.26
CA SER A 65 -7.12 -1.08 -22.44
C SER A 65 -8.45 -0.41 -22.08
N GLU A 66 -9.42 -1.21 -21.69
CA GLU A 66 -10.66 -0.73 -21.06
C GLU A 66 -10.38 -0.20 -19.63
N PRO A 67 -11.34 0.48 -18.98
CA PRO A 67 -11.20 0.87 -17.57
C PRO A 67 -10.94 -0.37 -16.71
N CYS A 68 -10.05 -0.26 -15.73
CA CYS A 68 -9.77 -1.38 -14.84
C CYS A 68 -11.02 -1.73 -14.03
N GLU A 69 -11.19 -3.01 -13.73
CA GLU A 69 -12.17 -3.42 -12.73
C GLU A 69 -11.66 -2.98 -11.36
N SER A 70 -12.21 -1.89 -10.83
CA SER A 70 -11.97 -1.45 -9.45
C SER A 70 -12.65 -2.45 -8.51
N ALA A 71 -11.87 -3.38 -7.97
CA ALA A 71 -12.39 -4.39 -7.07
C ALA A 71 -12.83 -3.76 -5.75
N HIS A 72 -12.02 -2.86 -5.18
CA HIS A 72 -12.19 -2.43 -3.81
C HIS A 72 -11.66 -1.02 -3.51
N HIS A 73 -12.45 -0.21 -2.79
CA HIS A 73 -12.02 1.07 -2.25
C HIS A 73 -12.50 1.24 -0.80
N TYR A 74 -11.58 1.60 0.09
CA TYR A 74 -11.85 1.90 1.49
C TYR A 74 -11.11 3.17 1.92
N GLN A 75 -11.83 4.07 2.59
CA GLN A 75 -11.29 5.31 3.13
C GLN A 75 -11.63 5.42 4.63
N GLY A 76 -10.65 5.09 5.48
CA GLY A 76 -10.76 5.23 6.92
C GLY A 76 -9.91 6.37 7.49
N GLU A 77 -9.50 6.24 8.75
CA GLU A 77 -8.61 7.22 9.42
C GLU A 77 -7.21 6.67 9.62
N PHE A 78 -7.10 5.36 9.81
CA PHE A 78 -5.83 4.66 9.98
C PHE A 78 -5.47 3.83 8.76
N LEU A 79 -6.46 3.28 8.06
CA LEU A 79 -6.32 2.46 6.86
C LEU A 79 -7.05 3.11 5.69
N HIS A 80 -6.37 3.22 4.57
CA HIS A 80 -6.96 3.46 3.26
C HIS A 80 -6.53 2.35 2.33
N CYS A 81 -7.41 1.92 1.43
CA CYS A 81 -7.11 0.87 0.47
C CYS A 81 -7.78 1.17 -0.86
N ALA A 82 -7.06 1.00 -1.96
CA ALA A 82 -7.60 0.96 -3.31
C ALA A 82 -7.01 -0.25 -4.03
N GLU A 83 -7.82 -0.99 -4.77
CA GLU A 83 -7.41 -2.14 -5.57
C GLU A 83 -8.09 -2.11 -6.94
N ALA A 84 -7.30 -2.36 -7.97
CA ALA A 84 -7.79 -2.50 -9.33
C ALA A 84 -7.00 -3.57 -10.08
N THR A 85 -7.67 -4.19 -11.05
CA THR A 85 -7.09 -5.23 -11.91
C THR A 85 -7.16 -4.83 -13.38
N ALA A 86 -6.08 -5.07 -14.10
CA ALA A 86 -5.97 -4.94 -15.55
C ALA A 86 -5.52 -6.28 -16.15
N GLU A 87 -6.30 -6.83 -17.07
CA GLU A 87 -6.03 -8.14 -17.71
C GLU A 87 -5.75 -8.02 -19.22
N ASP A 88 -5.94 -6.82 -19.76
CA ASP A 88 -5.90 -6.50 -21.17
C ASP A 88 -4.81 -5.46 -21.51
N VAL A 89 -3.94 -5.11 -20.55
CA VAL A 89 -2.82 -4.18 -20.79
C VAL A 89 -1.61 -4.88 -21.42
N TYR A 90 -1.51 -6.20 -21.27
CA TYR A 90 -0.47 -7.05 -21.84
C TYR A 90 -1.08 -8.41 -22.21
N PRO A 91 -0.81 -8.96 -23.41
CA PRO A 91 -1.37 -10.25 -23.81
C PRO A 91 -1.01 -11.39 -22.84
N GLY A 92 -2.02 -12.00 -22.24
CA GLY A 92 -1.85 -13.17 -21.35
C GLY A 92 -1.32 -12.86 -19.95
N VAL A 93 -1.28 -11.59 -19.55
CA VAL A 93 -0.82 -11.16 -18.23
C VAL A 93 -1.95 -10.45 -17.49
N ALA A 94 -2.29 -10.95 -16.30
CA ALA A 94 -3.20 -10.27 -15.37
C ALA A 94 -2.40 -9.56 -14.30
N HIS A 95 -2.67 -8.26 -14.11
CA HIS A 95 -2.00 -7.39 -13.14
C HIS A 95 -3.03 -6.79 -12.20
N THR A 96 -2.96 -7.14 -10.92
CA THR A 96 -3.71 -6.51 -9.84
C THR A 96 -2.78 -5.63 -9.03
N ARG A 97 -3.12 -4.35 -8.84
CA ARG A 97 -2.41 -3.47 -7.91
C ARG A 97 -3.31 -3.08 -6.75
N ARG A 98 -2.76 -3.17 -5.54
CA ARG A 98 -3.34 -2.64 -4.31
C ARG A 98 -2.45 -1.54 -3.75
N ILE A 99 -3.03 -0.37 -3.50
CA ILE A 99 -2.41 0.71 -2.72
C ILE A 99 -3.05 0.74 -1.35
N MET A 100 -2.22 0.77 -0.31
CA MET A 100 -2.69 0.91 1.06
C MET A 100 -1.97 2.06 1.76
N LEU A 101 -2.70 2.90 2.48
CA LEU A 101 -2.11 3.85 3.42
C LEU A 101 -2.43 3.37 4.83
N VAL A 102 -1.42 2.98 5.60
CA VAL A 102 -1.56 2.45 6.95
C VAL A 102 -0.64 3.21 7.88
N GLY A 103 -1.22 4.04 8.76
CA GLY A 103 -0.42 4.72 9.78
C GLY A 103 0.66 5.68 9.27
N GLY A 104 0.57 6.14 8.01
CA GLY A 104 1.62 6.95 7.37
C GLY A 104 2.56 6.15 6.47
N VAL A 105 2.45 4.82 6.46
CA VAL A 105 3.14 3.94 5.51
C VAL A 105 2.26 3.77 4.28
N MET A 106 2.80 4.06 3.10
CA MET A 106 2.19 3.65 1.84
C MET A 106 2.74 2.30 1.41
N LEU A 107 1.87 1.33 1.17
CA LEU A 107 2.19 0.06 0.55
C LEU A 107 1.68 0.05 -0.89
N VAL A 108 2.52 -0.38 -1.82
CA VAL A 108 2.14 -0.69 -3.20
C VAL A 108 2.39 -2.17 -3.40
N ILE A 109 1.33 -2.93 -3.65
CA ILE A 109 1.37 -4.38 -3.80
C ILE A 109 0.90 -4.71 -5.20
N ASP A 110 1.77 -5.33 -5.98
CA ASP A 110 1.46 -5.81 -7.32
C ASP A 110 1.41 -7.32 -7.31
N ASP A 111 0.29 -7.87 -7.76
CA ASP A 111 0.11 -9.29 -8.05
C ASP A 111 0.02 -9.46 -9.56
N ILE A 112 1.00 -10.14 -10.13
CA ILE A 112 1.09 -10.34 -11.57
C ILE A 112 1.17 -11.83 -11.86
N THR A 113 0.29 -12.30 -12.73
CA THR A 113 0.20 -13.71 -13.13
C THR A 113 0.15 -13.83 -14.64
N SER A 114 0.78 -14.88 -15.16
CA SER A 114 0.81 -15.19 -16.60
C SER A 114 0.84 -16.70 -16.83
N HIS A 115 0.54 -17.12 -18.06
CA HIS A 115 0.77 -18.50 -18.50
C HIS A 115 2.23 -18.76 -18.89
N GLN A 116 3.02 -17.72 -19.14
CA GLN A 116 4.42 -17.79 -19.56
C GLN A 116 5.31 -16.94 -18.65
N ALA A 117 6.62 -17.19 -18.70
CA ALA A 117 7.57 -16.35 -17.97
C ALA A 117 7.87 -15.08 -18.78
N HIS A 118 7.93 -13.95 -18.09
CA HIS A 118 8.20 -12.63 -18.65
C HIS A 118 9.25 -11.89 -17.83
N ASP A 119 9.85 -10.87 -18.44
CA ASP A 119 10.60 -9.86 -17.71
C ASP A 119 9.63 -8.79 -17.20
N TYR A 120 9.57 -8.63 -15.88
CA TYR A 120 8.77 -7.61 -15.21
C TYR A 120 9.67 -6.51 -14.66
N ASP A 121 9.43 -5.29 -15.12
CA ASP A 121 10.11 -4.08 -14.67
C ASP A 121 9.19 -3.26 -13.78
N TRP A 122 9.45 -3.26 -12.47
CA TRP A 122 8.74 -2.39 -11.53
C TRP A 122 9.38 -1.00 -11.53
N LEU A 123 8.61 0.01 -11.97
CA LEU A 123 9.09 1.36 -12.22
C LEU A 123 8.58 2.34 -11.16
N VAL A 124 9.48 3.21 -10.70
CA VAL A 124 9.09 4.35 -9.87
C VAL A 124 9.99 5.55 -10.10
N ARG A 125 9.38 6.73 -10.06
CA ARG A 125 10.08 8.01 -10.08
C ARG A 125 9.90 8.75 -8.78
N CYS A 126 10.93 9.46 -8.36
CA CYS A 126 10.89 10.28 -7.16
C CYS A 126 11.56 11.63 -7.39
N GLU A 127 11.03 12.68 -6.76
CA GLU A 127 11.58 14.04 -6.80
C GLU A 127 12.93 14.14 -6.05
N GLY A 128 13.21 13.24 -5.11
CA GLY A 128 14.42 13.27 -4.28
C GLY A 128 15.61 12.52 -4.87
N ALA A 129 16.80 12.70 -4.29
CA ALA A 129 18.02 12.00 -4.69
C ALA A 129 18.15 10.62 -3.99
N PRO A 130 18.40 9.50 -4.72
CA PRO A 130 18.44 8.17 -4.14
C PRO A 130 19.77 7.85 -3.42
N GLU A 131 19.64 7.38 -2.19
CA GLU A 131 20.70 6.91 -1.31
C GLU A 131 20.45 5.44 -0.93
N LEU A 132 21.38 4.55 -1.27
CA LEU A 132 21.24 3.12 -0.96
C LEU A 132 21.38 2.87 0.53
N VAL A 133 20.54 1.97 1.07
CA VAL A 133 20.60 1.54 2.47
C VAL A 133 21.09 0.10 2.52
N GLY A 134 22.34 -0.09 2.91
CA GLY A 134 23.02 -1.39 2.99
C GLY A 134 24.01 -1.62 1.85
N ASP A 135 24.67 -2.78 1.90
CA ASP A 135 25.68 -3.17 0.92
C ASP A 135 25.06 -3.97 -0.23
N PHE A 136 25.28 -3.51 -1.45
CA PHE A 136 24.78 -4.17 -2.66
C PHE A 136 25.92 -4.48 -3.62
N GLN A 137 25.82 -5.62 -4.30
CA GLN A 137 26.76 -5.96 -5.36
C GLN A 137 26.43 -5.13 -6.60
N SER A 138 27.34 -4.23 -6.98
CA SER A 138 27.28 -3.56 -8.28
C SER A 138 27.54 -4.58 -9.39
N VAL A 139 26.77 -4.46 -10.46
CA VAL A 139 26.87 -5.30 -11.66
C VAL A 139 26.91 -4.40 -12.89
N GLU A 140 27.35 -4.95 -14.02
CA GLU A 140 27.21 -4.28 -15.31
C GLU A 140 25.73 -4.02 -15.62
N SER A 141 25.46 -2.90 -16.29
CA SER A 141 24.08 -2.60 -16.69
C SER A 141 23.59 -3.63 -17.69
N ILE A 142 22.43 -4.21 -17.42
CA ILE A 142 21.66 -5.00 -18.40
C ILE A 142 20.61 -4.14 -19.10
N PHE A 143 20.53 -2.86 -18.71
CA PHE A 143 19.60 -1.87 -19.21
C PHE A 143 20.32 -1.06 -20.27
N GLU A 144 20.28 -1.54 -21.51
CA GLU A 144 20.88 -0.87 -22.65
C GLU A 144 19.82 -0.04 -23.38
N ASP A 145 20.19 1.17 -23.80
CA ASP A 145 19.43 2.04 -24.69
C ASP A 145 17.95 2.28 -24.33
N ILE A 146 17.65 2.46 -23.03
CA ILE A 146 16.32 2.89 -22.60
C ILE A 146 16.11 4.35 -23.00
N GLU A 147 15.19 4.59 -23.94
CA GLU A 147 14.95 5.92 -24.49
C GLU A 147 14.65 6.95 -23.38
N HIS A 148 15.38 8.06 -23.41
CA HIS A 148 15.31 9.17 -22.45
C HIS A 148 15.69 8.89 -20.99
N VAL A 149 15.85 7.63 -20.59
CA VAL A 149 16.25 7.23 -19.23
C VAL A 149 17.76 7.00 -19.20
N ARG A 150 18.43 7.51 -18.17
CA ARG A 150 19.83 7.20 -17.90
C ARG A 150 19.91 6.34 -16.66
N ILE A 151 20.55 5.18 -16.75
CA ILE A 151 20.84 4.34 -15.59
C ILE A 151 22.30 4.54 -15.22
N ASP A 152 22.54 5.07 -14.02
CA ASP A 152 23.88 5.41 -13.52
C ASP A 152 24.46 4.29 -12.65
N ARG A 153 23.60 3.51 -12.01
CA ARG A 153 23.98 2.40 -11.12
C ARG A 153 23.11 1.19 -11.42
N CYS A 154 23.75 0.03 -11.52
CA CYS A 154 23.09 -1.25 -11.63
C CYS A 154 23.55 -2.17 -10.49
N LEU A 155 22.61 -2.82 -9.83
CA LEU A 155 22.83 -3.61 -8.63
C LEU A 155 22.11 -4.95 -8.74
N ARG A 156 22.66 -5.98 -8.09
CA ARG A 156 21.97 -7.25 -7.90
C ARG A 156 21.45 -7.35 -6.47
N ALA A 157 20.16 -7.68 -6.34
CA ALA A 157 19.49 -7.92 -5.07
C ALA A 157 18.95 -9.35 -5.02
N SER A 158 18.86 -9.92 -3.81
CA SER A 158 18.45 -11.31 -3.60
C SER A 158 16.96 -11.54 -3.81
N ASP A 159 16.16 -10.68 -3.24
CA ASP A 159 14.69 -10.71 -3.15
C ASP A 159 14.16 -9.35 -2.68
N SER A 160 15.03 -8.52 -2.11
CA SER A 160 14.69 -7.20 -1.65
C SER A 160 15.87 -6.23 -1.66
N PHE A 161 15.55 -4.95 -1.66
CA PHE A 161 16.51 -3.88 -1.46
C PHE A 161 15.84 -2.69 -0.77
N ARG A 162 16.68 -1.79 -0.25
CA ARG A 162 16.26 -0.56 0.43
C ARG A 162 17.05 0.63 -0.09
N LEU A 163 16.37 1.75 -0.17
CA LEU A 163 16.99 3.05 -0.40
C LEU A 163 16.16 4.13 0.30
N ASN A 164 16.76 5.29 0.47
CA ASN A 164 16.07 6.50 0.87
C ASN A 164 16.15 7.50 -0.29
N TRP A 165 15.13 8.32 -0.47
CA TRP A 165 15.24 9.54 -1.26
C TRP A 165 15.33 10.74 -0.34
N ARG A 166 16.36 11.57 -0.57
CA ARG A 166 16.47 12.89 0.06
C ARG A 166 15.69 13.88 -0.78
N CYS A 167 14.53 14.31 -0.28
CA CYS A 167 13.65 15.25 -0.98
C CYS A 167 13.72 16.62 -0.32
N GLU A 168 13.19 17.65 -0.99
CA GLU A 168 13.26 19.03 -0.47
C GLU A 168 12.46 19.24 0.82
N THR A 169 11.28 18.62 0.95
CA THR A 169 10.35 18.86 2.07
C THR A 169 10.34 17.74 3.11
N THR A 170 10.33 16.48 2.67
CA THR A 170 10.32 15.31 3.54
C THR A 170 11.04 14.16 2.85
N ASP A 171 11.97 13.51 3.55
CA ASP A 171 12.63 12.32 3.05
C ASP A 171 11.62 11.20 2.80
N LEU A 172 11.94 10.29 1.89
CA LEU A 172 11.16 9.11 1.61
C LEU A 172 12.00 7.85 1.82
N ALA A 173 11.72 7.10 2.89
CA ALA A 173 12.31 5.78 3.06
C ALA A 173 11.56 4.76 2.20
N PHE A 174 12.32 3.90 1.52
CA PHE A 174 11.80 2.94 0.55
C PHE A 174 12.36 1.53 0.77
N ALA A 175 11.49 0.54 0.62
CA ALA A 175 11.87 -0.86 0.53
C ALA A 175 11.03 -1.54 -0.55
N LEU A 176 11.63 -2.42 -1.36
CA LEU A 176 10.93 -3.28 -2.29
C LEU A 176 11.28 -4.74 -1.99
N TRP A 177 10.26 -5.59 -1.93
CA TRP A 177 10.37 -7.04 -1.90
C TRP A 177 9.73 -7.63 -3.16
N ASN A 178 10.33 -8.67 -3.73
CA ASN A 178 9.77 -9.40 -4.85
C ASN A 178 9.75 -10.91 -4.58
N SER A 179 8.69 -11.60 -4.96
CA SER A 179 8.51 -13.03 -4.68
C SER A 179 9.29 -13.95 -5.62
N ALA A 180 9.82 -13.43 -6.73
CA ALA A 180 10.55 -14.20 -7.72
C ALA A 180 12.02 -14.46 -7.33
N GLY A 181 12.50 -13.82 -6.26
CA GLY A 181 13.87 -13.93 -5.79
C GLY A 181 14.76 -12.90 -6.47
N LYS A 182 15.85 -13.36 -7.10
CA LYS A 182 16.94 -12.46 -7.53
C LYS A 182 16.43 -11.46 -8.55
N CYS A 183 16.72 -10.18 -8.31
CA CYS A 183 16.37 -9.10 -9.22
C CYS A 183 17.59 -8.23 -9.55
N THR A 184 17.46 -7.49 -10.65
CA THR A 184 18.43 -6.47 -11.05
C THR A 184 17.80 -5.10 -10.90
N VAL A 185 18.48 -4.19 -10.23
CA VAL A 185 17.98 -2.86 -9.89
C VAL A 185 18.80 -1.81 -10.64
N GLY A 186 18.13 -1.04 -11.48
CA GLY A 186 18.67 0.15 -12.13
C GLY A 186 18.27 1.40 -11.37
N ILE A 187 19.24 2.27 -11.10
CA ILE A 187 19.03 3.59 -10.47
C ILE A 187 19.67 4.64 -11.37
N GLY A 188 18.91 5.68 -11.66
CA GLY A 188 19.42 6.84 -12.39
C GLY A 188 18.37 7.93 -12.48
N ASP A 189 18.18 8.51 -13.66
CA ASP A 189 17.26 9.63 -13.85
C ASP A 189 16.53 9.60 -15.20
N CYS A 190 15.37 10.25 -15.21
CA CYS A 190 14.48 10.35 -16.36
C CYS A 190 13.94 11.79 -16.50
N PRO A 191 13.32 12.16 -17.63
CA PRO A 191 12.65 13.45 -17.77
C PRO A 191 11.59 13.68 -16.68
N ALA A 192 11.54 14.92 -16.15
CA ALA A 192 10.58 15.37 -15.13
C ALA A 192 9.40 16.12 -15.78
N GLU A 193 8.97 17.29 -15.28
CA GLU A 193 7.89 18.11 -15.86
C GLU A 193 8.16 18.53 -17.33
N ASN A 194 9.44 18.62 -17.71
CA ASN A 194 9.84 18.92 -19.07
C ASN A 194 11.12 18.14 -19.45
N ALA A 195 11.45 18.15 -20.74
CA ALA A 195 12.59 17.41 -21.29
C ALA A 195 13.97 17.79 -20.69
N ARG A 196 14.09 18.94 -20.02
CA ARG A 196 15.33 19.40 -19.37
C ARG A 196 15.37 19.04 -17.89
N GLY A 197 14.22 19.07 -17.21
CA GLY A 197 14.09 18.63 -15.84
C GLY A 197 14.39 17.13 -15.73
N ARG A 198 15.07 16.73 -14.66
CA ARG A 198 15.37 15.32 -14.38
C ARG A 198 14.82 14.96 -13.02
N ALA A 199 14.17 13.79 -12.94
CA ALA A 199 13.69 13.18 -11.71
C ALA A 199 14.45 11.88 -11.50
N SER A 200 14.59 11.46 -10.24
CA SER A 200 15.21 10.18 -9.95
C SER A 200 14.33 9.04 -10.43
N PHE A 201 14.96 8.03 -11.00
CA PHE A 201 14.29 6.88 -11.60
C PHE A 201 14.85 5.61 -11.00
N LEU A 202 13.94 4.69 -10.66
CA LEU A 202 14.27 3.35 -10.25
C LEU A 202 13.49 2.35 -11.11
N LEU A 203 14.20 1.29 -11.51
CA LEU A 203 13.66 0.13 -12.19
C LEU A 203 14.16 -1.12 -11.47
N CYS A 204 13.24 -2.04 -11.14
CA CYS A 204 13.57 -3.36 -10.62
C CYS A 204 13.08 -4.44 -11.58
N ARG A 205 14.01 -5.12 -12.25
CA ARG A 205 13.73 -6.21 -13.19
C ARG A 205 13.80 -7.57 -12.52
N THR A 206 12.80 -8.40 -12.76
CA THR A 206 12.81 -9.83 -12.41
C THR A 206 12.18 -10.67 -13.53
N HIS A 207 12.58 -11.94 -13.62
CA HIS A 207 12.08 -12.88 -14.62
C HIS A 207 11.25 -13.97 -13.94
N ALA A 208 9.96 -14.03 -14.22
CA ALA A 208 9.06 -14.98 -13.58
C ALA A 208 7.79 -15.24 -14.40
N ARG A 209 7.06 -16.31 -14.08
CA ARG A 209 5.69 -16.51 -14.56
C ARG A 209 4.67 -15.76 -13.70
N ASP A 210 4.83 -15.88 -12.38
CA ASP A 210 4.01 -15.23 -11.38
C ASP A 210 4.95 -14.42 -10.48
N VAL A 211 4.66 -13.15 -10.26
CA VAL A 211 5.45 -12.30 -9.38
C VAL A 211 4.54 -11.42 -8.53
N ARG A 212 4.90 -11.30 -7.26
CA ARG A 212 4.44 -10.22 -6.39
C ARG A 212 5.56 -9.24 -6.14
N PHE A 213 5.27 -7.95 -6.34
CA PHE A 213 6.07 -6.86 -5.79
C PHE A 213 5.36 -6.28 -4.56
N THR A 214 6.12 -5.92 -3.55
CA THR A 214 5.61 -5.22 -2.37
C THR A 214 6.57 -4.09 -2.06
N ALA A 215 6.14 -2.86 -2.29
CA ALA A 215 6.89 -1.66 -1.94
C ALA A 215 6.32 -1.06 -0.65
N ALA A 216 7.20 -0.61 0.25
CA ALA A 216 6.85 0.24 1.37
C ALA A 216 7.52 1.61 1.21
N LEU A 217 6.70 2.66 1.28
CA LEU A 217 7.05 4.06 1.09
C LEU A 217 6.67 4.81 2.37
N VAL A 218 7.65 5.38 3.08
CA VAL A 218 7.43 6.02 4.38
C VAL A 218 8.01 7.43 4.35
N PRO A 219 7.17 8.48 4.26
CA PRO A 219 7.61 9.85 4.45
C PRO A 219 8.11 10.04 5.87
N SER A 220 9.27 10.68 6.02
CA SER A 220 9.84 11.01 7.33
C SER A 220 10.55 12.35 7.30
N SER A 221 10.61 13.02 8.45
CA SER A 221 11.45 14.21 8.64
C SER A 221 12.95 13.88 8.58
N SER A 222 13.30 12.64 8.91
CA SER A 222 14.61 12.05 8.64
C SER A 222 14.41 10.57 8.35
N SER A 223 14.92 10.12 7.22
CA SER A 223 14.94 8.68 6.89
C SER A 223 16.00 7.90 7.68
N ASP A 224 16.86 8.58 8.43
CA ASP A 224 17.91 7.99 9.25
C ASP A 224 17.31 7.36 10.52
N GLY A 225 17.62 6.09 10.77
CA GLY A 225 17.10 5.33 11.91
C GLY A 225 15.73 4.69 11.67
N LEU A 226 15.10 4.90 10.50
CA LEU A 226 13.87 4.22 10.15
C LEU A 226 14.16 2.79 9.68
N GLU A 227 13.63 1.80 10.39
CA GLU A 227 13.77 0.39 10.04
C GLU A 227 12.53 -0.08 9.28
N LEU A 228 12.72 -0.56 8.04
CA LEU A 228 11.71 -1.32 7.30
C LEU A 228 12.19 -2.75 7.16
N THR A 229 11.37 -3.70 7.60
CA THR A 229 11.66 -5.13 7.48
C THR A 229 10.43 -5.88 7.04
N LYS A 230 10.62 -6.99 6.32
CA LYS A 230 9.57 -7.94 5.98
C LYS A 230 10.01 -9.35 6.35
N ARG A 231 9.13 -10.10 7.01
CA ARG A 231 9.30 -11.54 7.32
C ARG A 231 8.00 -12.26 6.99
N GLY A 232 8.03 -13.13 5.99
CA GLY A 232 6.81 -13.68 5.40
C GLY A 232 5.89 -12.54 4.94
N GLY A 233 4.67 -12.52 5.47
CA GLY A 233 3.70 -11.44 5.24
C GLY A 233 3.74 -10.28 6.25
N LEU A 234 4.61 -10.31 7.26
CA LEU A 234 4.71 -9.23 8.23
C LEU A 234 5.69 -8.16 7.76
N ILE A 235 5.18 -6.96 7.50
CA ILE A 235 5.98 -5.74 7.34
C ILE A 235 6.02 -5.02 8.69
N ARG A 236 7.22 -4.68 9.14
CA ARG A 236 7.43 -3.85 10.34
C ARG A 236 8.16 -2.57 9.93
N VAL A 237 7.57 -1.45 10.31
CA VAL A 237 8.14 -0.11 10.17
C VAL A 237 8.33 0.47 11.57
N THR A 238 9.53 0.96 11.90
CA THR A 238 9.76 1.63 13.19
C THR A 238 10.73 2.80 13.06
N ASP A 239 10.45 3.87 13.82
CA ASP A 239 11.28 5.07 13.95
C ASP A 239 11.90 5.21 15.36
N GLY A 240 11.85 4.13 16.16
CA GLY A 240 12.29 4.11 17.55
C GLY A 240 11.26 4.59 18.57
N SER A 241 10.34 5.48 18.19
CA SER A 241 9.25 5.97 19.06
C SER A 241 7.92 5.23 18.83
N ARG A 242 7.74 4.79 17.59
CA ARG A 242 6.55 4.12 17.07
C ARG A 242 6.97 2.89 16.27
N ALA A 243 6.10 1.89 16.28
CA ALA A 243 6.23 0.72 15.42
C ALA A 243 4.88 0.34 14.81
N ASP A 244 4.82 0.27 13.49
CA ASP A 244 3.68 -0.23 12.75
C ASP A 244 3.98 -1.65 12.27
N TYR A 245 3.07 -2.57 12.58
CA TYR A 245 3.11 -3.97 12.18
C TYR A 245 1.97 -4.21 11.22
N ILE A 246 2.28 -4.52 9.96
CA ILE A 246 1.29 -4.69 8.89
C ILE A 246 1.44 -6.11 8.35
N LEU A 247 0.42 -6.94 8.54
CA LEU A 247 0.37 -8.30 8.03
C LEU A 247 -0.43 -8.33 6.71
N LEU A 248 0.20 -8.85 5.66
CA LEU A 248 -0.40 -9.20 4.38
C LEU A 248 -0.48 -10.73 4.27
N ARG A 249 -1.68 -11.31 4.43
CA ARG A 249 -1.84 -12.77 4.54
C ARG A 249 -1.51 -13.51 3.23
N GLN A 250 -1.60 -12.84 2.09
CA GLN A 250 -1.32 -13.44 0.80
C GLN A 250 0.17 -13.77 0.58
N ASP A 251 1.07 -13.35 1.48
CA ASP A 251 2.53 -13.53 1.38
C ASP A 251 3.07 -14.80 2.08
N GLY A 252 2.20 -15.67 2.58
CA GLY A 252 2.60 -16.93 3.20
C GLY A 252 1.65 -17.40 4.30
N ALA A 253 1.87 -18.62 4.80
CA ALA A 253 1.16 -19.10 5.98
C ALA A 253 1.50 -18.22 7.19
N ALA A 254 0.51 -17.98 8.06
CA ALA A 254 0.75 -17.28 9.31
C ALA A 254 1.78 -18.07 10.13
N GLU A 255 2.88 -17.42 10.52
CA GLU A 255 3.86 -18.06 11.39
C GLU A 255 3.28 -18.19 12.81
N GLU A 256 3.51 -19.33 13.46
CA GLU A 256 2.88 -19.70 14.73
C GLU A 256 3.20 -18.72 15.89
N ASN A 257 4.21 -17.85 15.72
CA ASN A 257 4.61 -16.83 16.70
C ASN A 257 4.64 -15.40 16.15
N GLN A 258 3.91 -15.14 15.07
CA GLN A 258 3.83 -13.82 14.49
C GLN A 258 3.12 -12.83 15.43
N ALA A 259 3.65 -11.61 15.55
CA ALA A 259 3.11 -10.59 16.45
C ALA A 259 1.66 -10.20 16.11
N VAL A 260 1.34 -10.10 14.82
CA VAL A 260 -0.02 -9.89 14.32
C VAL A 260 -0.50 -11.18 13.67
N GLN A 261 -1.72 -11.60 13.97
CA GLN A 261 -2.38 -12.72 13.30
C GLN A 261 -3.81 -12.31 12.93
N THR A 262 -4.31 -12.83 11.81
CA THR A 262 -5.67 -12.57 11.34
C THR A 262 -6.14 -13.68 10.40
N ASP A 263 -7.44 -13.85 10.25
CA ASP A 263 -8.03 -14.57 9.11
C ASP A 263 -8.29 -13.65 7.91
N GLY A 264 -8.17 -12.35 8.08
CA GLY A 264 -8.35 -11.37 7.03
C GLY A 264 -7.27 -11.41 5.96
N ARG A 265 -7.52 -10.69 4.86
CA ARG A 265 -6.49 -10.47 3.83
C ARG A 265 -5.35 -9.61 4.38
N MET A 266 -5.67 -8.71 5.30
CA MET A 266 -4.67 -7.87 5.96
C MET A 266 -5.07 -7.49 7.38
N ALA A 267 -4.07 -7.19 8.19
CA ALA A 267 -4.24 -6.61 9.52
C ALA A 267 -3.10 -5.65 9.82
N ALA A 268 -3.35 -4.63 10.63
CA ALA A 268 -2.30 -3.73 11.10
C ALA A 268 -2.45 -3.42 12.58
N VAL A 269 -1.33 -3.26 13.28
CA VAL A 269 -1.26 -2.82 14.67
C VAL A 269 -0.17 -1.75 14.78
N SER A 270 -0.53 -0.61 15.35
CA SER A 270 0.39 0.49 15.64
C SER A 270 0.68 0.53 17.14
N ILE A 271 1.96 0.55 17.49
CA ILE A 271 2.46 0.61 18.86
C ILE A 271 3.19 1.93 19.07
N GLN A 272 2.89 2.62 20.18
CA GLN A 272 3.62 3.80 20.64
C GLN A 272 3.83 3.70 22.15
N GLY A 273 5.06 3.93 22.62
CA GLY A 273 5.39 3.82 24.05
C GLY A 273 5.04 2.45 24.66
N GLY A 274 5.15 1.37 23.87
CA GLY A 274 4.83 0.00 24.30
C GLY A 274 3.34 -0.33 24.39
N ARG A 275 2.44 0.55 23.92
CA ARG A 275 0.98 0.35 23.94
C ARG A 275 0.42 0.34 22.54
N ILE A 276 -0.61 -0.47 22.31
CA ILE A 276 -1.41 -0.40 21.07
C ILE A 276 -2.13 0.94 21.05
N VAL A 277 -1.87 1.74 20.01
CA VAL A 277 -2.56 3.01 19.78
C VAL A 277 -3.58 2.89 18.66
N ARG A 278 -3.33 2.04 17.66
CA ARG A 278 -4.26 1.78 16.57
C ARG A 278 -4.22 0.33 16.11
N ALA A 279 -5.31 -0.17 15.56
CA ALA A 279 -5.37 -1.44 14.86
C ALA A 279 -6.33 -1.36 13.68
N ALA A 280 -6.08 -2.16 12.64
CA ALA A 280 -6.98 -2.31 11.50
C ALA A 280 -7.07 -3.77 11.07
N LEU A 281 -8.22 -4.15 10.51
CA LEU A 281 -8.51 -5.45 9.93
C LEU A 281 -9.18 -5.21 8.57
N GLY A 282 -8.66 -5.82 7.51
CA GLY A 282 -9.26 -5.78 6.18
C GLY A 282 -9.67 -7.17 5.70
N TYR A 283 -10.93 -7.29 5.28
CA TYR A 283 -11.54 -8.53 4.73
C TYR A 283 -11.40 -9.74 5.63
N GLY A 284 -11.68 -9.59 6.93
CA GLY A 284 -11.50 -10.65 7.92
C GLY A 284 -12.48 -10.54 9.07
N SER A 285 -12.51 -11.57 9.92
CA SER A 285 -13.38 -11.61 11.10
C SER A 285 -12.61 -11.39 12.40
N TRP A 286 -11.30 -11.60 12.48
CA TRP A 286 -10.58 -11.36 13.73
C TRP A 286 -9.15 -10.89 13.54
N ILE A 287 -8.62 -10.24 14.58
CA ILE A 287 -7.22 -9.87 14.70
C ILE A 287 -6.72 -10.21 16.10
N LYS A 288 -5.53 -10.83 16.16
CA LYS A 288 -4.80 -11.11 17.40
C LYS A 288 -3.49 -10.34 17.45
N TRP A 289 -3.08 -9.97 18.66
CA TRP A 289 -1.80 -9.36 18.97
C TRP A 289 -1.06 -10.23 19.99
N HIS A 290 0.12 -10.74 19.63
CA HIS A 290 0.89 -11.70 20.44
C HIS A 290 0.03 -12.86 20.98
N GLY A 291 -0.77 -13.47 20.11
CA GLY A 291 -1.65 -14.59 20.44
C GLY A 291 -2.93 -14.20 21.18
N GLU A 292 -3.04 -12.99 21.71
CA GLU A 292 -4.26 -12.52 22.38
C GLU A 292 -5.28 -11.95 21.39
N MET A 293 -6.56 -12.29 21.57
CA MET A 293 -7.64 -11.72 20.77
C MET A 293 -7.79 -10.23 21.05
N LEU A 294 -7.58 -9.42 20.01
CA LEU A 294 -7.78 -7.98 20.08
C LEU A 294 -9.22 -7.62 19.69
N MET A 295 -9.69 -8.19 18.59
CA MET A 295 -11.04 -7.98 18.05
C MET A 295 -11.51 -9.20 17.27
N GLU A 296 -12.80 -9.52 17.41
CA GLU A 296 -13.50 -10.60 16.71
C GLU A 296 -14.86 -10.09 16.22
N CYS A 297 -15.23 -10.44 15.00
CA CYS A 297 -16.51 -10.18 14.36
C CYS A 297 -17.19 -11.53 14.11
N SER A 298 -18.52 -11.60 14.20
CA SER A 298 -19.26 -12.83 13.90
C SER A 298 -19.25 -13.21 12.41
N SER A 299 -18.90 -12.27 11.55
CA SER A 299 -18.76 -12.42 10.10
C SER A 299 -17.55 -11.62 9.61
N PRO A 300 -16.96 -11.97 8.46
CA PRO A 300 -15.92 -11.16 7.85
C PRO A 300 -16.42 -9.72 7.59
N ALA A 301 -15.64 -8.75 8.05
CA ALA A 301 -15.84 -7.34 7.78
C ALA A 301 -14.95 -6.90 6.62
N ASN A 302 -15.46 -5.99 5.77
CA ASN A 302 -14.67 -5.41 4.69
C ASN A 302 -13.50 -4.61 5.29
N CYS A 303 -13.78 -3.80 6.31
CA CYS A 303 -12.75 -3.14 7.10
C CYS A 303 -13.22 -2.78 8.52
N VAL A 304 -12.34 -2.94 9.51
CA VAL A 304 -12.52 -2.44 10.88
C VAL A 304 -11.26 -1.71 11.32
N GLU A 305 -11.40 -0.52 11.89
CA GLU A 305 -10.31 0.21 12.55
C GLU A 305 -10.63 0.43 14.01
N ILE A 306 -9.60 0.44 14.85
CA ILE A 306 -9.70 0.73 16.27
C ILE A 306 -8.61 1.74 16.62
N SER A 307 -8.95 2.86 17.25
CA SER A 307 -8.02 3.81 17.85
C SER A 307 -8.15 3.78 19.37
N PHE A 308 -7.03 3.74 20.08
CA PHE A 308 -6.94 3.74 21.55
C PHE A 308 -6.35 5.05 22.10
N GLU A 309 -6.24 6.09 21.27
CA GLU A 309 -5.55 7.35 21.60
C GLU A 309 -6.32 8.21 22.61
N ASN A 310 -7.64 8.03 22.73
CA ASN A 310 -8.52 8.80 23.60
C ASN A 310 -8.91 8.00 24.86
N ARG A 311 -9.72 8.59 25.76
CA ARG A 311 -10.21 7.97 27.03
C ARG A 311 -11.10 6.71 26.87
N GLY A 312 -11.15 6.14 25.67
CA GLY A 312 -11.63 4.81 25.36
C GLY A 312 -11.47 4.53 23.86
N PRO A 313 -11.61 3.26 23.43
CA PRO A 313 -11.38 2.94 22.04
C PRO A 313 -12.44 3.56 21.12
N HIS A 314 -12.00 4.10 20.00
CA HIS A 314 -12.84 4.52 18.89
C HIS A 314 -12.80 3.45 17.80
N ILE A 315 -13.94 2.90 17.40
CA ILE A 315 -14.00 1.85 16.38
C ILE A 315 -14.68 2.38 15.12
N ARG A 316 -14.03 2.23 13.97
CA ARG A 316 -14.65 2.46 12.66
C ARG A 316 -14.98 1.11 12.03
N TYR A 317 -16.23 0.88 11.68
CA TYR A 317 -16.67 -0.40 11.09
C TYR A 317 -17.25 -0.16 9.70
N CYS A 318 -16.81 -0.95 8.73
CA CYS A 318 -17.30 -0.96 7.36
C CYS A 318 -17.49 -2.42 6.93
N SER A 319 -18.75 -2.81 6.75
CA SER A 319 -19.13 -4.13 6.29
C SER A 319 -20.55 -4.06 5.75
N ASP A 320 -20.85 -4.91 4.78
CA ASP A 320 -22.20 -5.06 4.23
C ASP A 320 -23.03 -6.07 5.07
N THR A 321 -22.40 -6.69 6.08
CA THR A 321 -23.03 -7.70 6.92
C THR A 321 -23.27 -7.17 8.33
N ALA A 322 -24.49 -7.43 8.82
CA ALA A 322 -24.82 -7.29 10.23
C ALA A 322 -24.08 -8.36 11.04
N GLY A 323 -23.72 -8.05 12.29
CA GLY A 323 -22.92 -8.95 13.09
C GLY A 323 -22.66 -8.46 14.50
N ALA A 324 -22.03 -9.30 15.31
CA ALA A 324 -21.50 -8.91 16.61
C ALA A 324 -20.00 -8.63 16.50
N ILE A 325 -19.53 -7.54 17.11
CA ILE A 325 -18.13 -7.21 17.27
C ILE A 325 -17.79 -7.37 18.75
N ARG A 326 -16.79 -8.20 19.06
CA ARG A 326 -16.20 -8.35 20.38
C ARG A 326 -14.87 -7.63 20.40
N LEU A 327 -14.68 -6.75 21.38
CA LEU A 327 -13.43 -6.03 21.59
C LEU A 327 -12.92 -6.29 23.01
N LYS A 328 -11.62 -6.59 23.15
CA LYS A 328 -10.97 -6.66 24.45
C LYS A 328 -10.81 -5.24 25.01
N THR A 329 -11.70 -4.85 25.94
CA THR A 329 -11.70 -3.51 26.55
C THR A 329 -12.44 -3.53 27.89
N SER A 330 -12.03 -2.67 28.82
CA SER A 330 -12.71 -2.45 30.09
C SER A 330 -13.88 -1.46 30.01
N CYS A 331 -14.14 -0.87 28.83
CA CYS A 331 -15.17 0.15 28.68
C CYS A 331 -16.58 -0.41 28.91
N ARG A 332 -17.41 0.37 29.59
CA ARG A 332 -18.77 -0.02 30.01
C ARG A 332 -19.88 0.65 29.20
N ALA A 333 -19.56 1.70 28.44
CA ALA A 333 -20.50 2.41 27.58
C ALA A 333 -19.96 2.47 26.16
N ILE A 334 -20.83 2.22 25.18
CA ILE A 334 -20.54 2.33 23.75
C ILE A 334 -21.52 3.32 23.15
N ARG A 335 -21.02 4.20 22.28
CA ARG A 335 -21.82 5.03 21.39
C ARG A 335 -21.59 4.60 19.96
N ILE A 336 -22.63 4.56 19.14
CA ILE A 336 -22.56 4.41 17.69
C ILE A 336 -23.06 5.69 17.06
N ASN A 337 -22.24 6.38 16.28
CA ASN A 337 -22.58 7.65 15.63
C ASN A 337 -23.18 8.67 16.61
N GLY A 338 -22.61 8.73 17.82
CA GLY A 338 -23.07 9.59 18.92
C GLY A 338 -24.22 9.02 19.77
N CYS A 339 -24.93 7.99 19.31
CA CYS A 339 -26.04 7.36 20.04
C CYS A 339 -25.54 6.28 21.01
N CYS A 340 -25.92 6.36 22.29
CA CYS A 340 -25.61 5.33 23.28
C CYS A 340 -26.27 4.00 22.89
N VAL A 341 -25.51 2.91 22.91
CA VAL A 341 -26.02 1.55 22.74
C VAL A 341 -25.65 0.68 23.93
N ILE A 342 -26.50 -0.30 24.20
CA ILE A 342 -26.23 -1.27 25.26
C ILE A 342 -25.12 -2.20 24.78
N ALA A 343 -24.05 -2.27 25.56
CA ALA A 343 -23.07 -3.33 25.44
C ALA A 343 -23.11 -4.21 26.65
N THR A 344 -23.01 -5.50 26.39
CA THR A 344 -22.77 -6.49 27.43
C THR A 344 -21.26 -6.63 27.59
N THR A 345 -20.79 -6.48 28.82
CA THR A 345 -19.43 -6.85 29.18
C THR A 345 -19.45 -8.28 29.71
N SER A 346 -18.67 -9.17 29.11
CA SER A 346 -18.42 -10.53 29.61
C SER A 346 -16.92 -10.77 29.50
N ASP A 347 -16.30 -11.27 30.57
CA ASP A 347 -14.90 -11.73 30.56
C ASP A 347 -13.88 -10.67 30.05
N GLY A 348 -14.12 -9.40 30.36
CA GLY A 348 -13.25 -8.29 29.92
C GLY A 348 -13.37 -7.94 28.44
N GLN A 349 -14.42 -8.43 27.76
CA GLN A 349 -14.75 -8.08 26.39
C GLN A 349 -16.05 -7.28 26.34
N ALA A 350 -16.05 -6.20 25.57
CA ALA A 350 -17.27 -5.51 25.19
C ALA A 350 -17.83 -6.14 23.92
N VAL A 351 -19.10 -6.57 23.98
CA VAL A 351 -19.81 -7.10 22.81
C VAL A 351 -20.77 -6.05 22.28
N LEU A 352 -20.57 -5.68 21.03
CA LEU A 352 -21.41 -4.78 20.26
C LEU A 352 -22.21 -5.59 19.24
N ARG A 353 -23.50 -5.31 19.06
CA ARG A 353 -24.31 -5.87 17.98
C ARG A 353 -24.63 -4.79 16.95
N VAL A 354 -24.15 -4.98 15.73
CA VAL A 354 -24.49 -4.19 14.54
C VAL A 354 -25.68 -4.87 13.86
N THR A 355 -26.83 -4.21 13.80
CA THR A 355 -28.05 -4.78 13.19
C THR A 355 -28.23 -4.30 11.75
N PRO A 356 -29.02 -5.01 10.92
CA PRO A 356 -29.35 -4.54 9.56
C PRO A 356 -29.99 -3.16 9.55
N GLU A 357 -30.80 -2.80 10.56
CA GLU A 357 -31.43 -1.48 10.66
C GLU A 357 -30.40 -0.37 10.92
N MET A 358 -29.33 -0.68 11.67
CA MET A 358 -28.21 0.24 11.87
C MET A 358 -27.46 0.48 10.56
N LEU A 359 -27.28 -0.56 9.74
CA LEU A 359 -26.66 -0.48 8.40
C LEU A 359 -27.55 0.30 7.42
N ALA A 360 -28.86 0.02 7.40
CA ALA A 360 -29.82 0.65 6.49
C ALA A 360 -29.98 2.16 6.75
N LYS A 361 -29.81 2.62 7.99
CA LYS A 361 -29.83 4.05 8.32
C LYS A 361 -28.61 4.82 7.78
N LEU A 362 -27.57 4.13 7.30
CA LEU A 362 -26.31 4.73 6.86
C LEU A 362 -26.11 4.80 5.36
N SER A 363 -26.81 3.96 4.60
CA SER A 363 -26.79 4.02 3.13
C SER A 363 -27.26 5.37 2.59
N THR A 364 -27.92 6.19 3.41
CA THR A 364 -28.40 7.53 3.06
C THR A 364 -27.43 8.67 3.37
N PHE A 365 -26.39 8.48 4.21
CA PHE A 365 -25.57 9.61 4.68
C PHE A 365 -24.04 9.44 4.76
N ARG A 366 -23.48 8.21 4.73
CA ARG A 366 -22.03 7.88 4.57
C ARG A 366 -21.85 6.39 4.92
N PRO A 367 -20.99 5.61 4.22
CA PRO A 367 -20.88 4.16 4.40
C PRO A 367 -20.08 3.72 5.67
N PHE A 368 -20.05 4.54 6.72
CA PHE A 368 -19.18 4.30 7.88
C PHE A 368 -19.93 4.45 9.22
N PHE A 369 -19.56 3.61 10.18
CA PHE A 369 -19.88 3.80 11.59
C PHE A 369 -18.67 4.36 12.34
N SER A 370 -18.88 5.33 13.23
CA SER A 370 -17.93 5.75 14.26
C SER A 370 -18.45 5.33 15.63
N LEU A 371 -17.67 4.55 16.37
CA LEU A 371 -18.03 4.02 17.67
C LEU A 371 -17.16 4.67 18.74
N PHE A 372 -17.74 5.22 19.80
CA PHE A 372 -16.98 5.77 20.92
C PHE A 372 -17.22 4.95 22.18
N LEU A 373 -16.15 4.52 22.82
CA LEU A 373 -16.21 3.86 24.11
C LEU A 373 -15.84 4.84 25.22
N GLU A 374 -16.66 4.90 26.26
CA GLU A 374 -16.40 5.74 27.44
C GLU A 374 -16.15 4.85 28.67
N ASN A 375 -15.07 5.13 29.38
CA ASN A 375 -14.91 4.70 30.77
C ASN A 375 -15.68 5.68 31.67
N ARG A 376 -16.79 5.23 32.25
CA ARG A 376 -17.47 5.96 33.33
C ARG A 376 -16.83 5.66 34.67
#